data_AF-A0AAN0NJ72-F1
#
_entry.id   AF-A0AAN0NJ72-F1
#
_cell.length_a   1.000
_cell.length_b   1.000
_cell.length_c   1.000
_cell.angle_alpha   90.00
_cell.angle_beta   90.00
_cell.angle_gamma   90.00
#
_symmetry.space_group_name_H-M   'P 1'
#
loop_
_entity.id
_entity.type
_entity.pdbx_description
1 polymer ?
#
loop_
_entity_poly.entity_id
_entity_poly.type
_entity_poly.pdbx_seq_one_letter_code
_entity_poly.pdbx_strand_id
1 'polypeptide(L)'
;MTAGQKEAVALALSSRSGVVGVQGYAGTGKTYALATAVRMAEARGYSIDGLAPSHKAVSALGEAVPEVRTVQSALVRYENGANLGDKSNTILVVDEASMLSSEAMQRVLMMAEGAGYARTVLVGDIKQLEAVDAGSAFRSLQEAGMPTALMSDIQRQRTEAGKETVLAAISGDITRAMEGVSEITEVGGDNAAEKRAAIASELAKTYLSLPTDQREATGLIVLTNALRHEVNATIQNSLWLSGAIGGERVELATLAPKYFTQAEASEIGSYKMGDIVVSPVAAKESGLTSNALYEVTGIDRMDRKLTLTAPDGEAVTLDLHWKSRVAQKLIVFGAETQEFLQGDLVKFKITDRENGIVNSAEGTLIKVGSETFTVKTAQGERLTIPNDSLAAKGMQLAYATTAHDFQGSTVDQVLLGMSSTEQLTDQKSFYVALSRMRDATHLVTDDAGKLTDRIARNTGERVNALEALAEEKDRQKTPDEARTDAAVKAAKEVFRTLSEKEKSWVQNDPSRDANRDDQTGAKEAGKNAREEDRQLSLLDEAKAQIERDQKTRDERSR
;
A
#
# COMPACT_ATOMS: atom_id res chain seq x y z
N MET A 1 -11.81 4.39 22.84
CA MET A 1 -11.27 3.22 22.12
C MET A 1 -12.37 2.21 21.86
N THR A 2 -12.47 1.70 20.63
CA THR A 2 -13.38 0.60 20.27
C THR A 2 -12.90 -0.73 20.85
N ALA A 3 -13.70 -1.80 20.73
CA ALA A 3 -13.31 -3.13 21.21
C ALA A 3 -12.07 -3.66 20.48
N GLY A 4 -12.05 -3.58 19.14
CA GLY A 4 -10.90 -4.01 18.33
C GLY A 4 -9.62 -3.22 18.66
N GLN A 5 -9.73 -1.91 18.92
CA GLN A 5 -8.58 -1.11 19.35
C GLN A 5 -8.02 -1.56 20.71
N LYS A 6 -8.89 -1.95 21.66
CA LYS A 6 -8.46 -2.47 22.97
C LYS A 6 -7.77 -3.81 22.83
N GLU A 7 -8.31 -4.72 22.00
CA GLU A 7 -7.69 -6.02 21.71
C GLU A 7 -6.32 -5.85 21.05
N ALA A 8 -6.20 -4.94 20.08
CA ALA A 8 -4.94 -4.62 19.43
C ALA A 8 -3.87 -4.12 20.41
N VAL A 9 -4.21 -3.17 21.29
CA VAL A 9 -3.28 -2.66 22.30
C VAL A 9 -2.92 -3.73 23.33
N ALA A 10 -3.90 -4.53 23.77
CA ALA A 10 -3.64 -5.64 24.68
C ALA A 10 -2.68 -6.66 24.05
N LEU A 11 -2.95 -7.11 22.83
CA LEU A 11 -2.10 -8.05 22.11
C LEU A 11 -0.69 -7.49 21.90
N ALA A 12 -0.59 -6.23 21.46
CA ALA A 12 0.69 -5.56 21.22
C ALA A 12 1.55 -5.45 22.49
N LEU A 13 0.96 -5.28 23.67
CA LEU A 13 1.69 -5.06 24.91
C LEU A 13 1.85 -6.31 25.79
N SER A 14 0.88 -7.22 25.81
CA SER A 14 0.85 -8.34 26.77
C SER A 14 1.03 -9.75 26.17
N SER A 15 1.17 -9.89 24.85
CA SER A 15 1.40 -11.19 24.22
C SER A 15 2.68 -11.87 24.76
N ARG A 16 2.81 -13.20 24.59
CA ARG A 16 4.08 -13.91 24.81
C ARG A 16 4.81 -14.20 23.51
N SER A 17 4.17 -13.98 22.37
CA SER A 17 4.79 -14.16 21.06
C SER A 17 5.75 -13.02 20.75
N GLY A 18 6.89 -13.36 20.14
CA GLY A 18 7.87 -12.39 19.67
C GLY A 18 7.38 -11.58 18.47
N VAL A 19 6.43 -12.10 17.71
CA VAL A 19 5.77 -11.40 16.58
C VAL A 19 4.26 -11.49 16.76
N VAL A 20 3.57 -10.37 16.59
CA VAL A 20 2.10 -10.28 16.60
C VAL A 20 1.60 -9.35 15.48
N GLY A 21 0.36 -9.56 15.05
CA GLY A 21 -0.31 -8.75 14.04
C GLY A 21 -1.41 -7.85 14.58
N VAL A 22 -1.60 -6.71 13.93
CA VAL A 22 -2.80 -5.88 14.02
C VAL A 22 -3.33 -5.69 12.61
N GLN A 23 -4.38 -6.42 12.26
CA GLN A 23 -5.11 -6.26 11.01
C GLN A 23 -6.17 -5.19 11.23
N GLY A 24 -6.00 -4.03 10.60
CA GLY A 24 -6.95 -2.93 10.76
C GLY A 24 -7.39 -2.34 9.45
N TYR A 25 -8.70 -2.30 9.20
CA TYR A 25 -9.26 -1.66 8.01
C TYR A 25 -8.91 -0.16 7.96
N ALA A 26 -9.05 0.44 6.79
CA ALA A 26 -8.79 1.85 6.57
C ALA A 26 -9.75 2.68 7.44
N GLY A 27 -9.19 3.62 8.22
CA GLY A 27 -9.99 4.51 9.06
C GLY A 27 -10.44 3.93 10.40
N THR A 28 -9.88 2.80 10.84
CA THR A 28 -10.23 2.15 12.12
C THR A 28 -9.50 2.72 13.36
N GLY A 29 -8.70 3.77 13.17
CA GLY A 29 -7.98 4.44 14.25
C GLY A 29 -6.70 3.73 14.70
N LYS A 30 -5.97 3.09 13.78
CA LYS A 30 -4.67 2.44 14.05
C LYS A 30 -3.67 3.36 14.75
N THR A 31 -3.50 4.58 14.26
CA THR A 31 -2.64 5.62 14.88
C THR A 31 -3.03 5.92 16.32
N TYR A 32 -4.34 6.02 16.61
CA TYR A 32 -4.84 6.26 17.96
C TYR A 32 -4.59 5.06 18.90
N ALA A 33 -4.75 3.84 18.40
CA ALA A 33 -4.40 2.63 19.14
C ALA A 33 -2.89 2.56 19.43
N LEU A 34 -2.05 2.85 18.44
CA LEU A 34 -0.59 2.90 18.59
C LEU A 34 -0.14 3.98 19.58
N ALA A 35 -0.65 5.20 19.48
CA ALA A 35 -0.34 6.27 20.44
C ALA A 35 -0.73 5.87 21.88
N THR A 36 -1.80 5.09 22.03
CA THR A 36 -2.19 4.56 23.34
C THR A 36 -1.25 3.46 23.81
N ALA A 37 -0.81 2.56 22.91
CA ALA A 37 0.18 1.54 23.22
C ALA A 37 1.51 2.17 23.67
N VAL A 38 1.98 3.22 22.98
CA VAL A 38 3.20 3.97 23.33
C VAL A 38 3.11 4.49 24.77
N ARG A 39 2.07 5.25 25.11
CA ARG A 39 1.90 5.78 26.48
C ARG A 39 1.89 4.69 27.55
N MET A 40 1.25 3.54 27.26
CA MET A 40 1.15 2.43 28.21
C MET A 40 2.46 1.64 28.35
N ALA A 41 3.24 1.54 27.28
CA ALA A 41 4.56 0.91 27.26
C ALA A 41 5.56 1.77 28.05
N GLU A 42 5.60 3.08 27.79
CA GLU A 42 6.48 4.03 28.48
C GLU A 42 6.22 4.06 29.99
N ALA A 43 4.95 4.02 30.40
CA ALA A 43 4.58 3.92 31.81
C ALA A 43 5.10 2.65 32.52
N ARG A 44 5.58 1.66 31.77
CA ARG A 44 6.15 0.40 32.25
C ARG A 44 7.65 0.26 31.94
N GLY A 45 8.30 1.33 31.48
CA GLY A 45 9.72 1.33 31.16
C GLY A 45 10.07 0.69 29.81
N TYR A 46 9.09 0.48 28.93
CA TYR A 46 9.32 0.05 27.55
C TYR A 46 9.33 1.24 26.60
N SER A 47 10.12 1.15 25.53
CA SER A 47 10.09 2.08 24.41
C SER A 47 9.45 1.45 23.18
N ILE A 48 8.98 2.27 22.23
CA ILE A 48 8.48 1.79 20.95
C ILE A 48 9.24 2.48 19.81
N ASP A 49 9.82 1.66 18.93
CA ASP A 49 10.42 2.11 17.68
C ASP A 49 9.46 1.82 16.52
N GLY A 50 9.40 2.69 15.53
CA GLY A 50 8.53 2.58 14.36
C GLY A 50 9.30 2.39 13.06
N LEU A 51 8.80 1.49 12.21
CA LEU A 51 9.22 1.35 10.82
C LEU A 51 8.02 1.48 9.89
N ALA A 52 8.22 2.13 8.75
CA ALA A 52 7.21 2.22 7.70
C ALA A 52 7.86 2.14 6.30
N PRO A 53 7.11 1.71 5.26
CA PRO A 53 7.67 1.50 3.92
C PRO A 53 7.98 2.80 3.17
N SER A 54 7.26 3.90 3.45
CA SER A 54 7.36 5.16 2.72
C SER A 54 7.59 6.36 3.65
N HIS A 55 8.14 7.46 3.14
CA HIS A 55 8.32 8.69 3.91
C HIS A 55 6.98 9.27 4.40
N LYS A 56 5.92 9.15 3.61
CA LYS A 56 4.57 9.55 4.00
C LYS A 56 4.06 8.74 5.18
N ALA A 57 4.24 7.42 5.15
CA ALA A 57 3.87 6.54 6.26
C ALA A 57 4.76 6.78 7.50
N VAL A 58 6.05 7.11 7.32
CA VAL A 58 6.92 7.54 8.43
C VAL A 58 6.39 8.81 9.10
N SER A 59 6.01 9.83 8.30
CA SER A 59 5.45 11.07 8.85
C SER A 59 4.15 10.82 9.60
N ALA A 60 3.25 9.99 9.06
CA ALA A 60 1.98 9.65 9.70
C ALA A 60 2.16 8.83 10.98
N LEU A 61 3.06 7.84 10.97
CA LEU A 61 3.40 7.04 12.14
C LEU A 61 4.11 7.87 13.22
N GLY A 62 4.89 8.87 12.82
CA GLY A 62 5.58 9.83 13.70
C GLY A 62 4.64 10.68 14.55
N GLU A 63 3.35 10.79 14.20
CA GLU A 63 2.34 11.43 15.05
C GLU A 63 2.02 10.61 16.31
N ALA A 64 2.26 9.30 16.27
CA ALA A 64 1.95 8.37 17.37
C ALA A 64 3.19 7.79 18.04
N VAL A 65 4.25 7.54 17.27
CA VAL A 65 5.48 6.87 17.71
C VAL A 65 6.64 7.87 17.65
N PRO A 66 7.42 8.06 18.73
CA PRO A 66 8.49 9.07 18.77
C PRO A 66 9.62 8.82 17.77
N GLU A 67 10.09 7.57 17.66
CA GLU A 67 11.24 7.21 16.82
C GLU A 67 10.77 6.40 15.62
N VAL A 68 10.70 7.02 14.43
CA VAL A 68 10.22 6.36 13.21
C VAL A 68 11.22 6.48 12.07
N ARG A 69 11.43 5.38 11.33
CA ARG A 69 12.31 5.35 10.15
C ARG A 69 11.69 4.57 9.01
N THR A 70 12.20 4.79 7.80
CA THR A 70 11.84 3.90 6.69
C THR A 70 12.46 2.53 6.91
N VAL A 71 11.76 1.46 6.51
CA VAL A 71 12.27 0.07 6.58
C VAL A 71 13.64 -0.03 5.91
N GLN A 72 13.78 0.52 4.71
CA GLN A 72 15.05 0.50 3.97
C GLN A 72 16.18 1.18 4.72
N SER A 73 15.93 2.34 5.34
CA SER A 73 16.95 3.05 6.12
C SER A 73 17.39 2.26 7.34
N ALA A 74 16.46 1.58 8.02
CA ALA A 74 16.78 0.75 9.18
C ALA A 74 17.62 -0.48 8.80
N LEU A 75 17.22 -1.20 7.75
CA LEU A 75 17.95 -2.38 7.25
C LEU A 75 19.38 -2.04 6.83
N VAL A 76 19.56 -0.98 6.02
CA VAL A 76 20.90 -0.55 5.57
C VAL A 76 21.81 -0.18 6.74
N ARG A 77 21.27 0.47 7.79
CA ARG A 77 22.05 0.79 9.00
C ARG A 77 22.49 -0.47 9.72
N TYR A 78 21.57 -1.41 9.93
CA TYR A 78 21.88 -2.66 10.62
C TYR A 78 22.90 -3.51 9.86
N GLU A 79 22.74 -3.65 8.54
CA GLU A 79 23.65 -4.42 7.68
C GLU A 79 25.05 -3.82 7.60
N ASN A 80 25.17 -2.49 7.75
CA ASN A 80 26.45 -1.80 7.86
C ASN A 80 27.06 -1.85 9.27
N GLY A 81 26.50 -2.66 10.18
CA GLY A 81 27.04 -2.87 11.53
C GLY A 81 26.76 -1.73 12.50
N ALA A 82 25.74 -0.89 12.26
CA ALA A 82 25.36 0.14 13.22
C ALA A 82 24.90 -0.49 14.54
N ASN A 83 25.47 -0.03 15.65
CA ASN A 83 24.98 -0.41 16.97
C ASN A 83 23.60 0.22 17.20
N LEU A 84 22.57 -0.61 17.30
CA LEU A 84 21.19 -0.17 17.55
C LEU A 84 20.92 0.07 19.05
N GLY A 85 21.85 -0.29 19.94
CA GLY A 85 21.66 -0.27 21.40
C GLY A 85 20.95 -1.53 21.90
N ASP A 86 20.73 -1.59 23.22
CA ASP A 86 19.94 -2.65 23.85
C ASP A 86 18.45 -2.46 23.55
N LYS A 87 17.85 -3.41 22.84
CA LYS A 87 16.42 -3.40 22.47
C LYS A 87 15.56 -4.34 23.32
N SER A 88 16.10 -4.91 24.39
CA SER A 88 15.40 -5.86 25.26
C SER A 88 14.14 -5.29 25.93
N ASN A 89 14.05 -3.97 26.08
CA ASN A 89 12.86 -3.23 26.55
C ASN A 89 12.23 -2.37 25.45
N THR A 90 12.40 -2.74 24.17
CA THR A 90 11.87 -2.00 23.04
C THR A 90 10.93 -2.87 22.21
N ILE A 91 9.74 -2.36 21.91
CA ILE A 91 8.80 -2.96 20.96
C ILE A 91 9.03 -2.32 19.60
N LEU A 92 9.23 -3.14 18.56
CA LEU A 92 9.29 -2.67 17.18
C LEU A 92 7.88 -2.70 16.58
N VAL A 93 7.37 -1.56 16.13
CA VAL A 93 6.14 -1.46 15.34
C VAL A 93 6.52 -1.30 13.88
N VAL A 94 5.92 -2.11 13.01
CA VAL A 94 6.05 -2.00 11.55
C VAL A 94 4.68 -1.66 10.98
N ASP A 95 4.47 -0.41 10.59
CA ASP A 95 3.22 0.06 10.00
C ASP A 95 3.19 -0.15 8.47
N GLU A 96 1.98 -0.24 7.91
CA GLU A 96 1.72 -0.62 6.52
C GLU A 96 2.45 -1.92 6.12
N ALA A 97 2.45 -2.91 7.02
CA ALA A 97 3.12 -4.20 6.85
C ALA A 97 2.66 -4.99 5.61
N SER A 98 1.45 -4.76 5.12
CA SER A 98 0.94 -5.34 3.86
C SER A 98 1.66 -4.84 2.61
N MET A 99 2.38 -3.72 2.70
CA MET A 99 3.19 -3.17 1.60
C MET A 99 4.63 -3.69 1.58
N LEU A 100 5.03 -4.55 2.53
CA LEU A 100 6.37 -5.12 2.56
C LEU A 100 6.44 -6.41 1.73
N SER A 101 7.49 -6.52 0.91
CA SER A 101 7.82 -7.77 0.22
C SER A 101 8.21 -8.85 1.22
N SER A 102 8.16 -10.12 0.80
CA SER A 102 8.61 -11.24 1.64
C SER A 102 10.08 -11.11 2.06
N GLU A 103 10.94 -10.62 1.16
CA GLU A 103 12.35 -10.39 1.48
C GLU A 103 12.52 -9.29 2.54
N ALA A 104 11.86 -8.14 2.36
CA ALA A 104 11.94 -7.03 3.29
C ALA A 104 11.40 -7.42 4.67
N MET A 105 10.26 -8.11 4.73
CA MET A 105 9.69 -8.62 5.97
C MET A 105 10.65 -9.57 6.69
N GLN A 106 11.23 -10.54 5.97
CA GLN A 106 12.21 -11.47 6.55
C GLN A 106 13.40 -10.72 7.15
N ARG A 107 13.98 -9.77 6.40
CA ARG A 107 15.13 -8.97 6.87
C ARG A 107 14.76 -8.13 8.09
N VAL A 108 13.56 -7.56 8.15
CA VAL A 108 13.07 -6.82 9.33
C VAL A 108 12.96 -7.73 10.54
N LEU A 109 12.38 -8.92 10.40
CA LEU A 109 12.25 -9.87 11.51
C LEU A 109 13.61 -10.37 12.01
N MET A 110 14.55 -10.67 11.09
CA MET A 110 15.92 -11.04 11.46
C MET A 110 16.68 -9.90 12.15
N MET A 111 16.49 -8.66 11.69
CA MET A 111 17.04 -7.47 12.36
C MET A 111 16.45 -7.33 13.77
N ALA A 112 15.13 -7.50 13.91
CA ALA A 112 14.46 -7.36 15.20
C ALA A 112 14.93 -8.43 16.20
N GLU A 113 15.07 -9.67 15.75
CA GLU A 113 15.62 -10.76 16.55
C GLU A 113 17.09 -10.52 16.92
N GLY A 114 17.93 -10.20 15.94
CA GLY A 114 19.37 -10.00 16.15
C GLY A 114 19.71 -8.78 17.03
N ALA A 115 18.89 -7.74 16.99
CA ALA A 115 19.02 -6.58 17.88
C ALA A 115 18.40 -6.82 19.27
N GLY A 116 17.64 -7.90 19.46
CA GLY A 116 17.05 -8.27 20.74
C GLY A 116 15.78 -7.48 21.10
N TYR A 117 14.96 -7.07 20.13
CA TYR A 117 13.68 -6.40 20.41
C TYR A 117 12.76 -7.29 21.26
N ALA A 118 12.09 -6.70 22.24
CA ALA A 118 11.15 -7.40 23.13
C ALA A 118 9.98 -8.04 22.37
N ARG A 119 9.52 -7.37 21.31
CA ARG A 119 8.44 -7.82 20.42
C ARG A 119 8.46 -7.03 19.12
N THR A 120 8.02 -7.67 18.04
CA THR A 120 7.64 -7.02 16.78
C THR A 120 6.12 -7.04 16.61
N VAL A 121 5.53 -5.87 16.37
CA VAL A 121 4.10 -5.67 16.10
C VAL A 121 3.95 -5.26 14.65
N LEU A 122 3.37 -6.13 13.82
CA LEU A 122 3.09 -5.85 12.43
C LEU A 122 1.69 -5.26 12.30
N VAL A 123 1.59 -4.03 11.83
CA VAL A 123 0.33 -3.30 11.66
C VAL A 123 0.08 -3.13 10.17
N GLY A 124 -1.10 -3.51 9.70
CA GLY A 124 -1.39 -3.43 8.27
C GLY A 124 -2.83 -3.73 7.92
N ASP A 125 -3.09 -3.80 6.61
CA ASP A 125 -4.38 -4.15 6.05
C ASP A 125 -4.22 -5.06 4.82
N ILE A 126 -4.53 -6.35 4.94
CA ILE A 126 -4.45 -7.31 3.82
C ILE A 126 -5.42 -7.00 2.68
N LYS A 127 -6.46 -6.19 2.93
CA LYS A 127 -7.43 -5.77 1.90
C LYS A 127 -6.95 -4.55 1.12
N GLN A 128 -5.93 -3.83 1.59
CA GLN A 128 -5.29 -2.77 0.80
C GLN A 128 -4.29 -3.34 -0.20
N LEU A 129 -3.72 -2.44 -1.00
CA LEU A 129 -2.70 -2.74 -1.99
C LEU A 129 -1.51 -3.43 -1.33
N GLU A 130 -1.01 -4.48 -1.98
CA GLU A 130 0.17 -5.22 -1.57
C GLU A 130 1.45 -4.49 -1.99
N ALA A 131 2.59 -5.01 -1.53
CA ALA A 131 3.90 -4.62 -2.03
C ALA A 131 3.94 -4.63 -3.56
N VAL A 132 4.65 -3.66 -4.15
CA VAL A 132 4.95 -3.68 -5.59
C VAL A 132 5.78 -4.92 -5.93
N ASP A 133 6.75 -5.23 -5.07
CA ASP A 133 7.61 -6.41 -5.13
C ASP A 133 6.89 -7.72 -4.74
N ALA A 134 7.54 -8.85 -4.98
CA ALA A 134 6.92 -10.17 -4.82
C ALA A 134 6.63 -10.55 -3.35
N GLY A 135 5.47 -11.19 -3.16
CA GLY A 135 5.06 -11.85 -1.92
C GLY A 135 4.03 -11.09 -1.08
N SER A 136 3.32 -11.80 -0.22
CA SER A 136 2.25 -11.30 0.66
C SER A 136 2.53 -11.63 2.12
N ALA A 137 3.74 -11.28 2.60
CA ALA A 137 4.29 -11.76 3.86
C ALA A 137 3.36 -11.57 5.07
N PHE A 138 2.72 -10.41 5.19
CA PHE A 138 1.80 -10.14 6.29
C PHE A 138 0.57 -11.06 6.25
N ARG A 139 0.01 -11.34 5.07
CA ARG A 139 -1.08 -12.31 4.89
C ARG A 139 -0.61 -13.72 5.23
N SER A 140 0.52 -14.14 4.67
CA SER A 140 1.08 -15.48 4.92
C SER A 140 1.38 -15.73 6.40
N LEU A 141 1.85 -14.72 7.15
CA LEU A 141 2.07 -14.84 8.59
C LEU A 141 0.76 -14.99 9.37
N GLN A 142 -0.29 -14.25 9.00
CA GLN A 142 -1.62 -14.41 9.61
C GLN A 142 -2.18 -15.82 9.34
N GLU A 143 -2.11 -16.29 8.09
CA GLU A 143 -2.55 -17.63 7.69
C GLU A 143 -1.76 -18.75 8.37
N ALA A 144 -0.46 -18.51 8.66
CA ALA A 144 0.39 -19.41 9.43
C ALA A 144 0.10 -19.39 10.95
N GLY A 145 -0.88 -18.60 11.42
CA GLY A 145 -1.31 -18.58 12.81
C GLY A 145 -0.62 -17.54 13.68
N MET A 146 0.00 -16.50 13.09
CA MET A 146 0.48 -15.35 13.86
C MET A 146 -0.68 -14.74 14.68
N PRO A 147 -0.56 -14.60 16.01
CA PRO A 147 -1.60 -13.96 16.82
C PRO A 147 -1.89 -12.57 16.29
N THR A 148 -3.14 -12.34 15.91
CA THR A 148 -3.55 -11.12 15.21
C THR A 148 -4.85 -10.57 15.80
N ALA A 149 -4.84 -9.29 16.15
CA ALA A 149 -6.05 -8.57 16.55
C ALA A 149 -6.70 -7.92 15.32
N LEU A 150 -8.03 -7.97 15.24
CA LEU A 150 -8.80 -7.36 14.16
C LEU A 150 -9.41 -6.03 14.62
N MET A 151 -9.09 -4.96 13.91
CA MET A 151 -9.75 -3.66 14.04
C MET A 151 -10.65 -3.46 12.82
N SER A 152 -11.95 -3.70 13.00
CA SER A 152 -12.97 -3.58 11.93
C SER A 152 -13.84 -2.34 12.04
N ASP A 153 -13.84 -1.64 13.18
CA ASP A 153 -14.69 -0.47 13.45
C ASP A 153 -14.22 0.76 12.67
N ILE A 154 -14.83 1.02 11.51
CA ILE A 154 -14.49 2.19 10.68
C ILE A 154 -15.01 3.48 11.33
N GLN A 155 -14.13 4.45 11.55
CA GLN A 155 -14.43 5.73 12.20
C GLN A 155 -14.22 6.95 11.28
N ARG A 156 -13.69 6.75 10.06
CA ARG A 156 -13.32 7.84 9.14
C ARG A 156 -14.54 8.49 8.47
N GLN A 157 -15.46 7.68 7.96
CA GLN A 157 -16.63 8.17 7.25
C GLN A 157 -17.62 8.81 8.22
N ARG A 158 -18.09 10.02 7.88
CA ARG A 158 -19.01 10.79 8.73
C ARG A 158 -20.45 10.31 8.59
N THR A 159 -20.80 9.70 7.46
CA THR A 159 -22.14 9.18 7.17
C THR A 159 -22.19 7.67 7.31
N GLU A 160 -23.34 7.13 7.71
CA GLU A 160 -23.52 5.68 7.80
C GLU A 160 -23.53 5.02 6.41
N ALA A 161 -24.14 5.69 5.42
CA ALA A 161 -24.09 5.26 4.03
C ALA A 161 -22.63 5.09 3.55
N GLY A 162 -21.76 6.08 3.79
CA GLY A 162 -20.36 6.00 3.41
C GLY A 162 -19.61 4.85 4.11
N LYS A 163 -19.94 4.55 5.38
CA LYS A 163 -19.37 3.37 6.07
C LYS A 163 -19.84 2.07 5.43
N GLU A 164 -21.13 1.94 5.14
CA GLU A 164 -21.69 0.75 4.48
C GLU A 164 -21.06 0.53 3.10
N THR A 165 -20.84 1.60 2.33
CA THR A 165 -20.13 1.56 1.05
C THR A 165 -18.74 0.95 1.17
N VAL A 166 -17.96 1.40 2.16
CA VAL A 166 -16.60 0.89 2.40
C VAL A 166 -16.64 -0.55 2.91
N LEU A 167 -17.57 -0.89 3.80
CA LEU A 167 -17.72 -2.27 4.29
C LEU A 167 -18.11 -3.23 3.17
N ALA A 168 -19.01 -2.82 2.26
CA ALA A 168 -19.37 -3.61 1.08
C ALA A 168 -18.15 -3.83 0.16
N ALA A 169 -17.33 -2.81 -0.04
CA ALA A 169 -16.09 -2.96 -0.80
C ALA A 169 -15.09 -3.92 -0.12
N ILE A 170 -14.96 -3.88 1.21
CA ILE A 170 -14.11 -4.79 1.99
C ILE A 170 -14.58 -6.24 1.88
N SER A 171 -15.91 -6.46 1.91
CA SER A 171 -16.50 -7.80 1.81
C SER A 171 -16.54 -8.35 0.39
N GLY A 172 -16.18 -7.55 -0.62
CA GLY A 172 -16.26 -7.92 -2.03
C GLY A 172 -17.68 -7.83 -2.62
N ASP A 173 -18.63 -7.21 -1.92
CA ASP A 173 -19.97 -6.91 -2.45
C ASP A 173 -19.90 -5.61 -3.28
N ILE A 174 -19.33 -5.74 -4.47
CA ILE A 174 -19.02 -4.59 -5.33
C ILE A 174 -20.30 -3.92 -5.85
N THR A 175 -21.36 -4.69 -6.09
CA THR A 175 -22.65 -4.13 -6.49
C THR A 175 -23.17 -3.17 -5.42
N ARG A 176 -23.22 -3.62 -4.15
CA ARG A 176 -23.64 -2.76 -3.04
C ARG A 176 -22.68 -1.59 -2.81
N ALA A 177 -21.38 -1.80 -3.00
CA ALA A 177 -20.41 -0.71 -2.91
C ALA A 177 -20.63 0.35 -4.00
N MET A 178 -20.97 -0.05 -5.22
CA MET A 178 -21.27 0.87 -6.33
C MET A 178 -22.58 1.65 -6.11
N GLU A 179 -23.60 1.03 -5.50
CA GLU A 179 -24.83 1.74 -5.08
C GLU A 179 -24.56 2.85 -4.06
N GLY A 180 -23.50 2.70 -3.26
CA GLY A 180 -23.08 3.69 -2.28
C GLY A 180 -22.18 4.81 -2.83
N VAL A 181 -21.76 4.73 -4.09
CA VAL A 181 -21.01 5.82 -4.76
C VAL A 181 -21.97 6.98 -5.00
N SER A 182 -21.56 8.20 -4.61
CA SER A 182 -22.45 9.37 -4.56
C SER A 182 -22.86 9.86 -5.94
N GLU A 183 -21.93 9.80 -6.90
CA GLU A 183 -22.18 10.13 -8.31
C GLU A 183 -21.32 9.23 -9.21
N ILE A 184 -21.91 8.72 -10.28
CA ILE A 184 -21.19 7.96 -11.32
C ILE A 184 -21.41 8.67 -12.66
N THR A 185 -20.32 9.07 -13.29
CA THR A 185 -20.31 9.65 -14.63
C THR A 185 -19.68 8.65 -15.61
N GLU A 186 -20.48 8.20 -16.58
CA GLU A 186 -20.00 7.35 -17.67
C GLU A 186 -19.56 8.20 -18.86
N VAL A 187 -18.40 7.88 -19.43
CA VAL A 187 -17.85 8.56 -20.60
C VAL A 187 -17.56 7.56 -21.74
N GLY A 188 -17.72 8.03 -22.97
CA GLY A 188 -17.56 7.19 -24.16
C GLY A 188 -16.12 7.05 -24.65
N GLY A 189 -15.95 6.26 -25.71
CA GLY A 189 -14.69 6.08 -26.44
C GLY A 189 -14.65 4.72 -27.13
N ASP A 190 -14.18 4.69 -28.38
CA ASP A 190 -14.23 3.47 -29.20
C ASP A 190 -13.09 2.50 -28.86
N ASN A 191 -12.01 3.02 -28.29
CA ASN A 191 -10.84 2.25 -27.86
C ASN A 191 -10.31 2.69 -26.49
N ALA A 192 -9.35 1.94 -25.94
CA ALA A 192 -8.81 2.21 -24.61
C ALA A 192 -8.14 3.59 -24.48
N ALA A 193 -7.53 4.13 -25.55
CA ALA A 193 -6.90 5.44 -25.51
C ALA A 193 -7.95 6.56 -25.47
N GLU A 194 -8.98 6.47 -26.30
CA GLU A 194 -10.09 7.43 -26.31
C GLU A 194 -10.88 7.41 -25.00
N LYS A 195 -11.16 6.22 -24.46
CA LYS A 195 -11.81 6.08 -23.15
C LYS A 195 -10.99 6.75 -22.05
N ARG A 196 -9.67 6.55 -22.04
CA ARG A 196 -8.77 7.19 -21.06
C ARG A 196 -8.78 8.71 -21.21
N ALA A 197 -8.73 9.23 -22.44
CA ALA A 197 -8.81 10.65 -22.72
C ALA A 197 -10.15 11.27 -22.27
N ALA A 198 -11.25 10.57 -22.53
CA ALA A 198 -12.58 10.97 -22.09
C ALA A 198 -12.69 11.00 -20.56
N ILE A 199 -12.18 9.98 -19.87
CA ILE A 199 -12.12 9.95 -18.39
C ILE A 199 -11.27 11.13 -17.90
N ALA A 200 -10.10 11.36 -18.49
CA ALA A 200 -9.23 12.46 -18.10
C ALA A 200 -9.88 13.84 -18.26
N SER A 201 -10.58 14.05 -19.38
CA SER A 201 -11.31 15.28 -19.67
C SER A 201 -12.44 15.52 -18.68
N GLU A 202 -13.24 14.51 -18.36
CA GLU A 202 -14.36 14.67 -17.43
C GLU A 202 -13.86 14.87 -15.99
N LEU A 203 -12.81 14.15 -15.56
CA LEU A 203 -12.17 14.38 -14.27
C LEU A 203 -11.64 15.82 -14.15
N ALA A 204 -10.94 16.30 -15.17
CA ALA A 204 -10.41 17.67 -15.18
C ALA A 204 -11.55 18.70 -15.13
N LYS A 205 -12.61 18.50 -15.92
CA LYS A 205 -13.80 19.37 -15.91
C LYS A 205 -14.48 19.41 -14.55
N THR A 206 -14.71 18.25 -13.93
CA THR A 206 -15.35 18.16 -12.60
C THR A 206 -14.46 18.76 -11.52
N TYR A 207 -13.15 18.48 -11.53
CA TYR A 207 -12.22 19.08 -10.57
C TYR A 207 -12.17 20.61 -10.69
N LEU A 208 -12.16 21.13 -11.92
CA LEU A 208 -12.10 22.57 -12.18
C LEU A 208 -13.42 23.31 -11.97
N SER A 209 -14.56 22.61 -11.96
CA SER A 209 -15.83 23.24 -11.59
C SER A 209 -15.95 23.50 -10.08
N LEU A 210 -15.16 22.80 -9.26
CA LEU A 210 -15.11 23.01 -7.83
C LEU A 210 -14.44 24.37 -7.48
N PRO A 211 -14.95 25.09 -6.47
CA PRO A 211 -14.24 26.19 -5.82
C PRO A 211 -12.86 25.77 -5.29
N THR A 212 -11.90 26.70 -5.22
CA THR A 212 -10.51 26.41 -4.83
C THR A 212 -10.38 25.72 -3.46
N ASP A 213 -11.18 26.15 -2.47
CA ASP A 213 -11.22 25.54 -1.13
C ASP A 213 -11.74 24.09 -1.17
N GLN A 214 -12.69 23.80 -2.05
CA GLN A 214 -13.20 22.44 -2.24
C GLN A 214 -12.22 21.56 -3.02
N ARG A 215 -11.43 22.13 -3.94
CA ARG A 215 -10.37 21.40 -4.64
C ARG A 215 -9.30 20.90 -3.68
N GLU A 216 -8.92 21.70 -2.68
CA GLU A 216 -7.97 21.28 -1.64
C GLU A 216 -8.52 20.16 -0.75
N ALA A 217 -9.84 20.12 -0.56
CA ALA A 217 -10.53 19.08 0.20
C ALA A 217 -10.88 17.82 -0.63
N THR A 218 -10.58 17.82 -1.93
CA THR A 218 -10.92 16.76 -2.88
C THR A 218 -9.68 15.98 -3.31
N GLY A 219 -9.66 14.68 -3.02
CA GLY A 219 -8.62 13.78 -3.55
C GLY A 219 -8.97 13.33 -4.98
N LEU A 220 -8.16 13.75 -5.95
CA LEU A 220 -8.28 13.28 -7.34
C LEU A 220 -7.43 12.03 -7.56
N ILE A 221 -8.07 10.86 -7.55
CA ILE A 221 -7.42 9.55 -7.53
C ILE A 221 -7.63 8.84 -8.87
N VAL A 222 -6.55 8.26 -9.40
CA VAL A 222 -6.58 7.38 -10.59
C VAL A 222 -5.77 6.11 -10.34
N LEU A 223 -5.89 5.11 -11.21
CA LEU A 223 -5.16 3.84 -11.02
C LEU A 223 -3.77 3.85 -11.66
N THR A 224 -3.67 4.34 -12.90
CA THR A 224 -2.46 4.23 -13.71
C THR A 224 -1.70 5.55 -13.81
N ASN A 225 -0.38 5.46 -13.98
CA ASN A 225 0.43 6.65 -14.29
C ASN A 225 0.00 7.28 -15.61
N ALA A 226 -0.35 6.47 -16.63
CA ALA A 226 -0.80 6.98 -17.92
C ALA A 226 -2.02 7.91 -17.78
N LEU A 227 -3.08 7.46 -17.07
CA LEU A 227 -4.24 8.29 -16.83
C LEU A 227 -3.91 9.50 -15.95
N ARG A 228 -3.03 9.35 -14.95
CA ARG A 228 -2.55 10.46 -14.10
C ARG A 228 -1.88 11.56 -14.92
N HIS A 229 -0.98 11.21 -15.83
CA HIS A 229 -0.30 12.17 -16.70
C HIS A 229 -1.31 12.91 -17.58
N GLU A 230 -2.26 12.19 -18.17
CA GLU A 230 -3.29 12.75 -19.04
C GLU A 230 -4.24 13.72 -18.30
N VAL A 231 -4.68 13.34 -17.09
CA VAL A 231 -5.48 14.20 -16.20
C VAL A 231 -4.70 15.46 -15.82
N ASN A 232 -3.45 15.31 -15.38
CA ASN A 232 -2.62 16.43 -14.94
C ASN A 232 -2.35 17.42 -16.07
N ALA A 233 -2.02 16.92 -17.27
CA ALA A 233 -1.82 17.76 -18.45
C ALA A 233 -3.12 18.49 -18.84
N THR A 234 -4.26 17.81 -18.78
CA THR A 234 -5.57 18.41 -19.09
C THR A 234 -5.94 19.52 -18.11
N ILE A 235 -5.71 19.31 -16.81
CA ILE A 235 -5.94 20.30 -15.76
C ILE A 235 -5.02 21.52 -15.95
N GLN A 236 -3.71 21.29 -16.10
CA GLN A 236 -2.73 22.36 -16.31
C GLN A 236 -3.09 23.20 -17.54
N ASN A 237 -3.38 22.55 -18.68
CA ASN A 237 -3.75 23.26 -19.91
C ASN A 237 -5.03 24.09 -19.73
N SER A 238 -6.03 23.57 -19.03
CA SER A 238 -7.28 24.27 -18.77
C SER A 238 -7.10 25.46 -17.82
N LEU A 239 -6.26 25.32 -16.79
CA LEU A 239 -5.89 26.41 -15.89
C LEU A 239 -5.11 27.50 -16.61
N TRP A 240 -4.23 27.13 -17.53
CA TRP A 240 -3.46 28.08 -18.33
C TRP A 240 -4.35 28.85 -19.31
N LEU A 241 -5.23 28.15 -20.05
CA LEU A 241 -6.18 28.77 -20.98
C LEU A 241 -7.18 29.71 -20.30
N SER A 242 -7.55 29.40 -19.04
CA SER A 242 -8.41 30.29 -18.24
C SER A 242 -7.65 31.45 -17.58
N GLY A 243 -6.32 31.47 -17.64
CA GLY A 243 -5.46 32.47 -17.00
C GLY A 243 -5.32 32.31 -15.48
N ALA A 244 -5.76 31.17 -14.91
CA ALA A 244 -5.66 30.87 -13.48
C ALA A 244 -4.21 30.54 -13.06
N ILE A 245 -3.43 29.96 -13.96
CA ILE A 245 -1.97 29.83 -13.85
C ILE A 245 -1.33 30.57 -15.03
N GLY A 246 -0.08 30.98 -14.89
CA GLY A 246 0.54 31.87 -15.87
C GLY A 246 2.04 31.72 -16.00
N GLY A 247 2.64 32.69 -16.68
CA GLY A 247 4.06 32.69 -17.00
C GLY A 247 4.38 31.97 -18.31
N GLU A 248 5.66 31.96 -18.64
CA GLU A 248 6.21 31.21 -19.76
C GLU A 248 6.27 29.72 -19.39
N ARG A 249 5.90 28.85 -20.35
CA ARG A 249 6.05 27.40 -20.17
C ARG A 249 7.54 27.09 -20.15
N VAL A 250 8.01 26.52 -19.06
CA VAL A 250 9.38 26.02 -18.97
C VAL A 250 9.34 24.51 -19.12
N GLU A 251 9.94 24.03 -20.20
CA GLU A 251 10.22 22.62 -20.39
C GLU A 251 11.39 22.20 -19.50
N LEU A 252 11.20 21.10 -18.78
CA LEU A 252 12.21 20.52 -17.91
C LEU A 252 12.36 19.04 -18.25
N ALA A 253 13.61 18.60 -18.41
CA ALA A 253 13.94 17.18 -18.48
C ALA A 253 13.87 16.58 -17.08
N THR A 254 12.74 15.91 -16.80
CA THR A 254 12.48 15.18 -15.56
C THR A 254 12.85 13.70 -15.70
N LEU A 255 12.86 13.00 -14.58
CA LEU A 255 13.26 11.62 -14.43
C LEU A 255 12.06 10.77 -13.99
N ALA A 256 11.64 9.87 -14.88
CA ALA A 256 10.63 8.87 -14.58
C ALA A 256 11.30 7.59 -14.07
N PRO A 257 11.02 7.14 -12.83
CA PRO A 257 11.66 5.95 -12.28
C PRO A 257 11.30 4.70 -13.10
N LYS A 258 12.32 3.88 -13.38
CA LYS A 258 12.17 2.53 -13.91
C LYS A 258 12.34 1.55 -12.76
N TYR A 259 11.25 0.88 -12.39
CA TYR A 259 11.24 -0.11 -11.32
C TYR A 259 11.78 -1.45 -11.84
N PHE A 260 13.10 -1.54 -12.03
CA PHE A 260 13.74 -2.80 -12.38
C PHE A 260 13.69 -3.77 -11.20
N THR A 261 13.30 -5.00 -11.48
CA THR A 261 13.59 -6.14 -10.61
C THR A 261 15.11 -6.34 -10.50
N GLN A 262 15.57 -7.09 -9.49
CA GLN A 262 17.01 -7.41 -9.36
C GLN A 262 17.58 -8.10 -10.62
N ALA A 263 16.75 -8.92 -11.28
CA ALA A 263 17.11 -9.57 -12.53
C ALA A 263 17.25 -8.54 -13.66
N GLU A 264 16.24 -7.71 -13.88
CA GLU A 264 16.26 -6.66 -14.90
C GLU A 264 17.42 -5.68 -14.70
N ALA A 265 17.69 -5.25 -13.45
CA ALA A 265 18.80 -4.37 -13.14
C ALA A 265 20.16 -5.00 -13.48
N SER A 266 20.27 -6.32 -13.43
CA SER A 266 21.47 -7.09 -13.79
C SER A 266 21.56 -7.43 -15.28
N GLU A 267 20.52 -7.14 -16.06
CA GLU A 267 20.45 -7.39 -17.49
C GLU A 267 20.72 -6.12 -18.29
N ILE A 268 21.78 -6.15 -19.10
CA ILE A 268 22.19 -5.03 -19.96
C ILE A 268 21.07 -4.58 -20.93
N GLY A 269 20.18 -5.50 -21.31
CA GLY A 269 19.05 -5.23 -22.22
C GLY A 269 17.95 -4.36 -21.62
N SER A 270 17.88 -4.23 -20.30
CA SER A 270 16.87 -3.42 -19.59
C SER A 270 17.15 -1.93 -19.72
N TYR A 271 18.41 -1.55 -19.91
CA TYR A 271 18.87 -0.17 -20.01
C TYR A 271 18.69 0.38 -21.43
N LYS A 272 18.48 1.69 -21.53
CA LYS A 272 18.43 2.43 -22.79
C LYS A 272 19.45 3.57 -22.77
N MET A 273 19.95 3.93 -23.95
CA MET A 273 20.79 5.11 -24.13
C MET A 273 20.04 6.35 -23.61
N GLY A 274 20.74 7.20 -22.84
CA GLY A 274 20.16 8.38 -22.20
C GLY A 274 19.39 8.11 -20.90
N ASP A 275 19.29 6.85 -20.45
CA ASP A 275 18.79 6.57 -19.10
C ASP A 275 19.71 7.20 -18.06
N ILE A 276 19.13 7.66 -16.96
CA ILE A 276 19.90 8.18 -15.83
C ILE A 276 19.99 7.12 -14.74
N VAL A 277 21.20 6.84 -14.29
CA VAL A 277 21.53 5.84 -13.27
C VAL A 277 22.05 6.55 -12.03
N VAL A 278 21.51 6.16 -10.87
CA VAL A 278 21.91 6.68 -9.56
C VAL A 278 22.27 5.52 -8.66
N SER A 279 23.41 5.62 -7.96
CA SER A 279 23.74 4.70 -6.88
C SER A 279 23.53 5.39 -5.53
N PRO A 280 22.59 4.94 -4.68
CA PRO A 280 22.38 5.55 -3.37
C PRO A 280 23.59 5.41 -2.43
N VAL A 281 24.46 4.42 -2.67
CA VAL A 281 25.65 4.15 -1.87
C VAL A 281 26.88 4.29 -2.74
N ALA A 282 27.96 4.86 -2.22
CA ALA A 282 29.21 4.93 -2.95
C ALA A 282 29.72 3.51 -3.27
N ALA A 283 30.01 3.23 -4.53
CA ALA A 283 30.59 1.97 -4.98
C ALA A 283 32.00 2.24 -5.50
N LYS A 284 32.96 2.38 -4.57
CA LYS A 284 34.36 2.71 -4.87
C LYS A 284 34.99 1.76 -5.89
N GLU A 285 34.67 0.46 -5.81
CA GLU A 285 35.17 -0.57 -6.75
C GLU A 285 34.67 -0.36 -8.18
N SER A 286 33.52 0.30 -8.34
CA SER A 286 32.89 0.57 -9.62
C SER A 286 33.01 2.04 -10.03
N GLY A 287 33.74 2.89 -9.29
CA GLY A 287 33.87 4.31 -9.58
C GLY A 287 32.60 5.17 -9.37
N LEU A 288 31.54 4.62 -8.78
CA LEU A 288 30.29 5.36 -8.56
C LEU A 288 30.32 6.13 -7.25
N THR A 289 30.00 7.42 -7.33
CA THR A 289 29.75 8.28 -6.17
C THR A 289 28.28 8.17 -5.74
N SER A 290 28.05 8.36 -4.43
CA SER A 290 26.71 8.27 -3.85
C SER A 290 25.83 9.43 -4.34
N ASN A 291 24.64 9.10 -4.83
CA ASN A 291 23.60 10.02 -5.32
C ASN A 291 23.99 10.89 -6.53
N ALA A 292 25.12 10.61 -7.19
CA ALA A 292 25.43 11.27 -8.45
C ALA A 292 24.57 10.73 -9.59
N LEU A 293 24.24 11.61 -10.54
CA LEU A 293 23.44 11.30 -11.72
C LEU A 293 24.35 10.92 -12.88
N TYR A 294 24.34 9.64 -13.25
CA TYR A 294 25.11 9.16 -14.38
C TYR A 294 24.22 8.95 -15.60
N GLU A 295 24.62 9.41 -16.78
CA GLU A 295 23.90 9.14 -18.03
C GLU A 295 24.43 7.88 -18.71
N VAL A 296 23.54 7.01 -19.20
CA VAL A 296 23.91 5.85 -20.02
C VAL A 296 24.34 6.32 -21.41
N THR A 297 25.65 6.30 -21.65
CA THR A 297 26.27 6.73 -22.93
C THR A 297 26.83 5.56 -23.74
N GLY A 298 26.79 4.34 -23.21
CA GLY A 298 27.17 3.14 -23.97
C GLY A 298 26.51 1.88 -23.43
N ILE A 299 26.08 1.02 -24.35
CA ILE A 299 25.50 -0.30 -24.04
C ILE A 299 26.16 -1.33 -24.94
N ASP A 300 27.03 -2.15 -24.37
CA ASP A 300 27.62 -3.30 -25.05
C ASP A 300 26.94 -4.59 -24.57
N ARG A 301 26.09 -5.15 -25.44
CA ARG A 301 25.34 -6.37 -25.13
C ARG A 301 26.20 -7.64 -25.18
N MET A 302 27.29 -7.64 -25.93
CA MET A 302 28.15 -8.81 -26.09
C MET A 302 29.04 -8.99 -24.86
N ASP A 303 29.64 -7.88 -24.41
CA ASP A 303 30.49 -7.87 -23.22
C ASP A 303 29.71 -7.59 -21.92
N ARG A 304 28.41 -7.29 -22.03
CA ARG A 304 27.52 -6.87 -20.92
C ARG A 304 28.03 -5.63 -20.16
N LYS A 305 28.67 -4.72 -20.89
CA LYS A 305 29.22 -3.49 -20.31
C LYS A 305 28.24 -2.34 -20.48
N LEU A 306 27.93 -1.68 -19.37
CA LEU A 306 27.18 -0.43 -19.33
C LEU A 306 28.16 0.72 -19.11
N THR A 307 28.26 1.64 -20.07
CA THR A 307 29.06 2.86 -19.92
C THR A 307 28.16 3.99 -19.45
N LEU A 308 28.59 4.62 -18.37
CA LEU A 308 27.94 5.68 -17.64
C LEU A 308 28.80 6.93 -17.68
N THR A 309 28.24 8.12 -17.86
CA THR A 309 28.99 9.38 -17.81
C THR A 309 28.50 10.22 -16.65
N ALA A 310 29.40 10.61 -15.76
CA ALA A 310 29.13 11.48 -14.63
C ALA A 310 28.89 12.94 -15.08
N PRO A 311 28.33 13.80 -14.20
CA PRO A 311 28.10 15.21 -14.53
C PRO A 311 29.39 16.01 -14.83
N ASP A 312 30.53 15.57 -14.28
CA ASP A 312 31.86 16.13 -14.56
C ASP A 312 32.48 15.62 -15.88
N GLY A 313 31.77 14.75 -16.60
CA GLY A 313 32.19 14.15 -17.86
C GLY A 313 33.03 12.88 -17.71
N GLU A 314 33.31 12.41 -16.50
CA GLU A 314 34.06 11.16 -16.30
C GLU A 314 33.21 9.94 -16.67
N ALA A 315 33.79 9.04 -17.47
CA ALA A 315 33.12 7.80 -17.86
C ALA A 315 33.44 6.66 -16.90
N VAL A 316 32.39 5.96 -16.46
CA VAL A 316 32.43 4.77 -15.61
C VAL A 316 31.85 3.60 -16.38
N THR A 317 32.52 2.46 -16.41
CA THR A 317 32.02 1.25 -17.07
C THR A 317 31.69 0.17 -16.05
N LEU A 318 30.46 -0.35 -16.09
CA LEU A 318 29.98 -1.41 -15.22
C LEU A 318 29.85 -2.72 -15.99
N ASP A 319 30.31 -3.83 -15.40
CA ASP A 319 30.01 -5.18 -15.88
C ASP A 319 28.73 -5.71 -15.23
N LEU A 320 27.67 -5.82 -16.03
CA LEU A 320 26.36 -6.26 -15.57
C LEU A 320 26.18 -7.76 -15.80
N HIS A 321 25.97 -8.46 -14.69
CA HIS A 321 25.70 -9.89 -14.68
C HIS A 321 24.87 -10.22 -13.42
N TRP A 322 24.24 -11.39 -13.39
CA TRP A 322 23.28 -11.76 -12.35
C TRP A 322 23.83 -11.76 -10.90
N LYS A 323 25.15 -11.77 -10.70
CA LYS A 323 25.80 -11.64 -9.38
C LYS A 323 26.30 -10.23 -9.05
N SER A 324 26.08 -9.26 -9.94
CA SER A 324 26.60 -7.91 -9.80
C SER A 324 25.93 -7.19 -8.63
N ARG A 325 26.66 -7.07 -7.52
CA ARG A 325 26.18 -6.34 -6.34
C ARG A 325 25.98 -4.85 -6.61
N VAL A 326 26.68 -4.28 -7.59
CA VAL A 326 26.48 -2.89 -7.99
C VAL A 326 25.14 -2.74 -8.71
N ALA A 327 24.80 -3.66 -9.62
CA ALA A 327 23.54 -3.65 -10.37
C ALA A 327 22.31 -3.66 -9.44
N GLN A 328 22.35 -4.47 -8.38
CA GLN A 328 21.28 -4.57 -7.37
C GLN A 328 21.04 -3.27 -6.59
N LYS A 329 21.95 -2.30 -6.66
CA LYS A 329 21.87 -1.03 -5.96
C LYS A 329 21.59 0.15 -6.89
N LEU A 330 21.49 -0.07 -8.19
CA LEU A 330 21.23 1.00 -9.15
C LEU A 330 19.75 1.35 -9.13
N ILE A 331 19.46 2.64 -9.09
CA ILE A 331 18.14 3.20 -9.38
C ILE A 331 18.24 3.79 -10.78
N VAL A 332 17.32 3.40 -11.66
CA VAL A 332 17.34 3.79 -13.06
C VAL A 332 16.14 4.67 -13.35
N PHE A 333 16.35 5.71 -14.13
CA PHE A 333 15.33 6.65 -14.56
C PHE A 333 15.36 6.79 -16.09
N GLY A 334 14.19 6.91 -16.70
CA GLY A 334 14.07 7.41 -18.07
C GLY A 334 13.96 8.93 -18.07
N ALA A 335 14.52 9.58 -19.09
CA ALA A 335 14.26 10.99 -19.34
C ALA A 335 12.82 11.18 -19.83
N GLU A 336 12.11 12.13 -19.23
CA GLU A 336 10.77 12.56 -19.63
C GLU A 336 10.74 14.09 -19.64
N THR A 337 10.30 14.70 -20.73
CA THR A 337 10.11 16.15 -20.76
C THR A 337 8.75 16.49 -20.16
N GLN A 338 8.73 17.38 -19.18
CA GLN A 338 7.50 17.92 -18.59
C GLN A 338 7.53 19.44 -18.65
N GLU A 339 6.36 20.03 -18.84
CA GLU A 339 6.17 21.48 -18.84
C GLU A 339 5.67 21.94 -17.47
N PHE A 340 6.23 23.04 -16.99
CA PHE A 340 5.82 23.66 -15.74
C PHE A 340 5.50 25.14 -15.94
N LEU A 341 4.49 25.62 -15.22
CA LEU A 341 4.01 26.99 -15.20
C LEU A 341 3.97 27.54 -13.77
N GLN A 342 3.99 28.87 -13.65
CA GLN A 342 3.78 29.53 -12.38
C GLN A 342 2.34 29.33 -11.93
N GLY A 343 2.17 28.74 -10.75
CA GLY A 343 0.89 28.35 -10.16
C GLY A 343 0.68 26.83 -10.12
N ASP A 344 1.55 26.04 -10.76
CA ASP A 344 1.38 24.58 -10.78
C ASP A 344 1.57 23.93 -9.42
N LEU A 345 0.73 22.92 -9.15
CA LEU A 345 0.93 21.98 -8.05
C LEU A 345 1.92 20.91 -8.48
N VAL A 346 2.99 20.74 -7.71
CA VAL A 346 4.07 19.80 -7.98
C VAL A 346 4.38 18.91 -6.79
N LYS A 347 4.91 17.73 -7.09
CA LYS A 347 5.44 16.76 -6.13
C LYS A 347 6.82 16.27 -6.54
N PHE A 348 7.62 15.90 -5.55
CA PHE A 348 9.00 15.46 -5.74
C PHE A 348 9.13 13.95 -5.55
N LYS A 349 9.61 13.22 -6.55
CA LYS A 349 9.85 11.76 -6.47
C LYS A 349 11.26 11.39 -6.02
N ILE A 350 12.19 12.34 -6.01
CA ILE A 350 13.58 12.13 -5.63
C ILE A 350 13.90 13.01 -4.42
N THR A 351 14.53 12.42 -3.40
CA THR A 351 15.02 13.16 -2.23
C THR A 351 16.30 13.91 -2.60
N ASP A 352 16.34 15.20 -2.30
CA ASP A 352 17.48 16.08 -2.49
C ASP A 352 17.71 16.88 -1.21
N ARG A 353 18.63 16.38 -0.37
CA ARG A 353 18.90 16.96 0.95
C ARG A 353 19.61 18.31 0.86
N GLU A 354 20.34 18.58 -0.21
CA GLU A 354 21.06 19.84 -0.39
C GLU A 354 20.07 20.99 -0.57
N ASN A 355 18.98 20.73 -1.30
CA ASN A 355 17.91 21.70 -1.55
C ASN A 355 16.72 21.57 -0.56
N GLY A 356 16.85 20.78 0.51
CA GLY A 356 15.82 20.61 1.54
C GLY A 356 14.57 19.84 1.08
N ILE A 357 14.64 19.10 -0.03
CA ILE A 357 13.51 18.37 -0.61
C ILE A 357 13.57 16.90 -0.21
N VAL A 358 12.43 16.37 0.24
CA VAL A 358 12.24 14.95 0.52
C VAL A 358 11.28 14.32 -0.48
N ASN A 359 11.45 13.03 -0.75
CA ASN A 359 10.52 12.28 -1.60
C ASN A 359 9.09 12.38 -1.05
N SER A 360 8.14 12.62 -1.95
CA SER A 360 6.72 12.88 -1.74
C SER A 360 6.41 14.23 -1.09
N ALA A 361 7.38 15.15 -1.01
CA ALA A 361 7.08 16.55 -0.74
C ALA A 361 6.22 17.14 -1.86
N GLU A 362 5.28 18.01 -1.49
CA GLU A 362 4.36 18.70 -2.40
C GLU A 362 4.43 20.22 -2.19
N GLY A 363 4.12 20.98 -3.23
CA GLY A 363 4.06 22.44 -3.14
C GLY A 363 3.56 23.10 -4.42
N THR A 364 3.44 24.42 -4.37
CA THR A 364 3.01 25.25 -5.50
C THR A 364 4.21 25.99 -6.09
N LEU A 365 4.39 25.94 -7.40
CA LEU A 365 5.39 26.74 -8.11
C LEU A 365 4.98 28.21 -8.10
N ILE A 366 5.68 29.05 -7.32
CA ILE A 366 5.41 30.49 -7.26
C ILE A 366 6.31 31.31 -8.18
N LYS A 367 7.42 30.73 -8.65
CA LYS A 367 8.29 31.30 -9.66
C LYS A 367 8.86 30.18 -10.52
N VAL A 368 8.79 30.36 -11.83
CA VAL A 368 9.34 29.47 -12.83
C VAL A 368 10.29 30.29 -13.70
N GLY A 369 11.52 29.81 -13.88
CA GLY A 369 12.54 30.49 -14.65
C GLY A 369 13.49 29.50 -15.31
N SER A 370 14.33 30.00 -16.21
CA SER A 370 15.24 29.18 -17.01
C SER A 370 16.31 28.45 -16.18
N GLU A 371 16.70 29.00 -15.02
CA GLU A 371 17.76 28.44 -14.15
C GLU A 371 17.23 27.85 -12.85
N THR A 372 16.13 28.38 -12.30
CA THR A 372 15.63 28.00 -10.98
C THR A 372 14.11 28.01 -10.92
N PHE A 373 13.56 27.10 -10.12
CA PHE A 373 12.17 27.09 -9.67
C PHE A 373 12.09 27.61 -8.24
N THR A 374 10.97 28.22 -7.86
CA THR A 374 10.66 28.50 -6.44
C THR A 374 9.34 27.85 -6.08
N VAL A 375 9.40 26.94 -5.11
CA VAL A 375 8.26 26.17 -4.61
C VAL A 375 7.84 26.74 -3.26
N LYS A 376 6.55 26.97 -3.08
CA LYS A 376 5.93 27.23 -1.79
C LYS A 376 5.40 25.91 -1.23
N THR A 377 5.92 25.45 -0.11
CA THR A 377 5.43 24.24 0.56
C THR A 377 4.07 24.49 1.22
N ALA A 378 3.37 23.43 1.62
CA ALA A 378 2.12 23.53 2.38
C ALA A 378 2.30 24.31 3.71
N GLN A 379 3.49 24.28 4.30
CA GLN A 379 3.83 25.03 5.52
C GLN A 379 4.17 26.50 5.25
N GLY A 380 4.14 26.92 3.98
CA GLY A 380 4.42 28.30 3.57
C GLY A 380 5.90 28.62 3.35
N GLU A 381 6.80 27.66 3.55
CA GLU A 381 8.22 27.81 3.28
C GLU A 381 8.47 27.98 1.78
N ARG A 382 9.46 28.80 1.42
CA ARG A 382 9.87 29.01 0.02
C ARG A 382 11.21 28.36 -0.22
N LEU A 383 11.22 27.36 -1.10
CA LEU A 383 12.42 26.62 -1.49
C LEU A 383 12.78 27.00 -2.92
N THR A 384 14.02 27.46 -3.13
CA THR A 384 14.56 27.74 -4.47
C THR A 384 15.38 26.55 -4.92
N ILE A 385 15.03 26.00 -6.09
CA ILE A 385 15.54 24.73 -6.59
C ILE A 385 16.19 25.00 -7.96
N PRO A 386 17.49 24.73 -8.13
CA PRO A 386 18.16 24.76 -9.43
C PRO A 386 17.52 23.76 -10.41
N ASN A 387 17.39 24.13 -11.68
CA ASN A 387 16.79 23.27 -12.72
C ASN A 387 17.54 21.96 -12.97
N ASP A 388 18.83 21.92 -12.72
CA ASP A 388 19.73 20.77 -12.91
C ASP A 388 19.82 19.85 -11.68
N SER A 389 19.27 20.30 -10.54
CA SER A 389 19.21 19.55 -9.28
C SER A 389 18.45 18.22 -9.40
N LEU A 390 18.71 17.33 -8.44
CA LEU A 390 17.96 16.09 -8.26
C LEU A 390 16.47 16.36 -7.99
N ALA A 391 16.17 17.37 -7.19
CA ALA A 391 14.79 17.76 -6.90
C ALA A 391 14.03 18.16 -8.17
N ALA A 392 14.58 19.09 -8.97
CA ALA A 392 13.95 19.52 -10.21
C ALA A 392 13.74 18.34 -11.17
N LYS A 393 14.75 17.49 -11.31
CA LYS A 393 14.65 16.26 -12.12
C LYS A 393 13.60 15.29 -11.60
N GLY A 394 13.36 15.21 -10.31
CA GLY A 394 12.30 14.38 -9.71
C GLY A 394 10.92 15.04 -9.66
N MET A 395 10.75 16.25 -10.20
CA MET A 395 9.52 17.02 -10.11
C MET A 395 8.43 16.48 -11.05
N GLN A 396 7.19 16.43 -10.59
CA GLN A 396 6.03 16.01 -11.37
C GLN A 396 4.81 16.86 -11.00
N LEU A 397 3.87 17.05 -11.93
CA LEU A 397 2.56 17.63 -11.60
C LEU A 397 1.82 16.76 -10.56
N ALA A 398 1.09 17.43 -9.66
CA ALA A 398 0.49 16.83 -8.47
C ALA A 398 -1.03 17.08 -8.32
N TYR A 399 -1.73 17.46 -9.39
CA TYR A 399 -3.20 17.61 -9.35
C TYR A 399 -3.92 16.28 -9.07
N ALA A 400 -3.56 15.24 -9.80
CA ALA A 400 -4.02 13.86 -9.62
C ALA A 400 -2.90 12.96 -9.11
N THR A 401 -3.30 11.91 -8.40
CA THR A 401 -2.39 10.94 -7.80
C THR A 401 -2.89 9.51 -7.96
N THR A 402 -1.99 8.54 -7.90
CA THR A 402 -2.37 7.13 -7.98
C THR A 402 -2.94 6.63 -6.65
N ALA A 403 -3.79 5.61 -6.70
CA ALA A 403 -4.33 4.96 -5.50
C ALA A 403 -3.24 4.49 -4.51
N HIS A 404 -2.12 3.97 -5.03
CA HIS A 404 -0.93 3.60 -4.23
C HIS A 404 -0.32 4.81 -3.50
N ASP A 405 -0.08 5.92 -4.21
CA ASP A 405 0.51 7.15 -3.63
C ASP A 405 -0.45 7.82 -2.62
N PHE A 406 -1.75 7.59 -2.76
CA PHE A 406 -2.77 8.16 -1.89
C PHE A 406 -3.00 7.37 -0.60
N GLN A 407 -2.33 6.22 -0.41
CA GLN A 407 -2.49 5.40 0.78
C GLN A 407 -2.16 6.17 2.08
N GLY A 408 -3.00 5.96 3.10
CA GLY A 408 -2.93 6.67 4.38
C GLY A 408 -3.57 8.07 4.41
N SER A 409 -3.90 8.66 3.25
CA SER A 409 -4.51 10.00 3.20
C SER A 409 -5.99 9.97 3.57
N THR A 410 -6.52 11.10 4.05
CA THR A 410 -7.95 11.30 4.28
C THR A 410 -8.37 12.63 3.67
N VAL A 411 -9.44 12.61 2.88
CA VAL A 411 -10.02 13.78 2.22
C VAL A 411 -11.52 13.79 2.43
N ASP A 412 -12.16 14.95 2.31
CA ASP A 412 -13.60 15.03 2.51
C ASP A 412 -14.33 14.41 1.31
N GLN A 413 -13.82 14.69 0.10
CA GLN A 413 -14.36 14.18 -1.17
C GLN A 413 -13.30 13.40 -1.95
N VAL A 414 -13.72 12.37 -2.68
CA VAL A 414 -12.87 11.67 -3.65
C VAL A 414 -13.46 11.83 -5.05
N LEU A 415 -12.65 12.28 -6.00
CA LEU A 415 -12.94 12.23 -7.43
C LEU A 415 -12.08 11.11 -8.03
N LEU A 416 -12.73 10.01 -8.44
CA LEU A 416 -12.08 8.75 -8.79
C LEU A 416 -12.19 8.47 -10.29
N GLY A 417 -11.06 8.30 -10.97
CA GLY A 417 -11.00 7.76 -12.33
C GLY A 417 -10.65 6.29 -12.32
N MET A 418 -11.55 5.44 -12.82
CA MET A 418 -11.29 4.01 -13.00
C MET A 418 -11.91 3.52 -14.30
N SER A 419 -11.14 2.80 -15.12
CA SER A 419 -11.67 2.18 -16.34
C SER A 419 -11.87 0.68 -16.18
N SER A 420 -12.95 0.16 -16.78
CA SER A 420 -13.19 -1.27 -16.96
C SER A 420 -12.12 -1.98 -17.82
N THR A 421 -11.28 -1.22 -18.52
CA THR A 421 -10.24 -1.74 -19.42
C THR A 421 -8.84 -1.78 -18.78
N GLU A 422 -8.63 -1.08 -17.67
CA GLU A 422 -7.33 -1.02 -16.99
C GLU A 422 -7.03 -2.33 -16.25
N GLN A 423 -5.76 -2.78 -16.32
CA GLN A 423 -5.35 -4.02 -15.64
C GLN A 423 -5.45 -3.92 -14.12
N LEU A 424 -5.15 -2.74 -13.56
CA LEU A 424 -5.19 -2.47 -12.12
C LEU A 424 -6.60 -2.30 -11.55
N THR A 425 -7.64 -2.49 -12.37
CA THR A 425 -9.03 -2.45 -11.92
C THR A 425 -9.38 -3.75 -11.22
N ASP A 426 -9.33 -3.70 -9.89
CA ASP A 426 -9.57 -4.80 -8.96
C ASP A 426 -10.19 -4.31 -7.63
N GLN A 427 -10.60 -5.26 -6.77
CA GLN A 427 -11.24 -4.97 -5.47
C GLN A 427 -10.34 -4.13 -4.55
N LYS A 428 -9.04 -4.43 -4.50
CA LYS A 428 -8.09 -3.73 -3.62
C LYS A 428 -7.94 -2.26 -4.00
N SER A 429 -7.74 -1.98 -5.29
CA SER A 429 -7.61 -0.62 -5.81
C SER A 429 -8.89 0.18 -5.59
N PHE A 430 -10.05 -0.45 -5.80
CA PHE A 430 -11.35 0.17 -5.55
C PHE A 430 -11.56 0.50 -4.06
N TYR A 431 -11.33 -0.46 -3.17
CA TYR A 431 -11.42 -0.24 -1.72
C TYR A 431 -10.43 0.84 -1.24
N VAL A 432 -9.20 0.81 -1.74
CA VAL A 432 -8.19 1.81 -1.38
C VAL A 432 -8.59 3.20 -1.83
N ALA A 433 -9.18 3.38 -3.00
CA ALA A 433 -9.68 4.67 -3.45
C ALA A 433 -10.89 5.13 -2.60
N LEU A 434 -11.92 4.28 -2.48
CA LEU A 434 -13.14 4.59 -1.74
C LEU A 434 -12.89 4.91 -0.28
N SER A 435 -12.05 4.13 0.40
CA SER A 435 -11.86 4.28 1.85
C SER A 435 -11.24 5.62 2.27
N ARG A 436 -10.79 6.47 1.34
CA ARG A 436 -10.08 7.74 1.61
C ARG A 436 -11.04 8.91 1.87
N MET A 437 -12.27 8.83 1.37
CA MET A 437 -13.32 9.83 1.55
C MET A 437 -13.78 9.92 3.03
N ARG A 438 -14.24 11.08 3.47
CA ARG A 438 -15.06 11.21 4.69
C ARG A 438 -16.54 11.30 4.37
N ASP A 439 -16.89 11.96 3.26
CA ASP A 439 -18.26 12.38 2.98
C ASP A 439 -18.81 11.73 1.70
N ALA A 440 -18.13 11.87 0.55
CA ALA A 440 -18.65 11.35 -0.73
C ALA A 440 -17.56 10.97 -1.74
N THR A 441 -17.96 10.17 -2.73
CA THR A 441 -17.13 9.77 -3.89
C THR A 441 -17.89 10.02 -5.19
N HIS A 442 -17.20 10.65 -6.13
CA HIS A 442 -17.63 10.83 -7.50
C HIS A 442 -16.74 9.97 -8.40
N LEU A 443 -17.34 9.01 -9.12
CA LEU A 443 -16.63 8.07 -9.98
C LEU A 443 -16.82 8.44 -11.45
N VAL A 444 -15.72 8.55 -12.19
CA VAL A 444 -15.72 8.67 -13.65
C VAL A 444 -15.18 7.36 -14.24
N THR A 445 -15.97 6.73 -15.11
CA THR A 445 -15.66 5.42 -15.73
C THR A 445 -16.09 5.38 -17.18
N ASP A 446 -15.57 4.42 -17.95
CA ASP A 446 -16.03 4.17 -19.32
C ASP A 446 -17.34 3.36 -19.39
N ASP A 447 -17.60 2.52 -18.40
CA ASP A 447 -18.81 1.69 -18.31
C ASP A 447 -18.93 1.14 -16.88
N ALA A 448 -19.94 1.58 -16.13
CA ALA A 448 -20.14 1.25 -14.73
C ALA A 448 -20.50 -0.22 -14.52
N GLY A 449 -21.28 -0.81 -15.43
CA GLY A 449 -21.65 -2.23 -15.37
C GLY A 449 -20.43 -3.13 -15.56
N LYS A 450 -19.67 -2.91 -16.64
CA LYS A 450 -18.43 -3.65 -16.91
C LYS A 450 -17.37 -3.42 -15.84
N LEU A 451 -17.28 -2.20 -15.30
CA LEU A 451 -16.38 -1.89 -14.21
C LEU A 451 -16.74 -2.72 -12.96
N THR A 452 -18.02 -2.73 -12.59
CA THR A 452 -18.55 -3.52 -11.46
C THR A 452 -18.20 -5.00 -11.63
N ASP A 453 -18.53 -5.58 -12.78
CA ASP A 453 -18.25 -6.99 -13.09
C ASP A 453 -16.76 -7.32 -13.07
N ARG A 454 -15.92 -6.37 -13.49
CA ARG A 454 -14.47 -6.56 -13.49
C ARG A 454 -13.92 -6.55 -12.07
N ILE A 455 -14.28 -5.56 -11.26
CA ILE A 455 -13.84 -5.45 -9.88
C ILE A 455 -14.34 -6.67 -9.10
N ALA A 456 -15.59 -7.11 -9.29
CA ALA A 456 -16.13 -8.29 -8.62
C ALA A 456 -15.32 -9.57 -8.92
N ARG A 457 -14.85 -9.74 -10.16
CA ARG A 457 -14.06 -10.92 -10.58
C ARG A 457 -12.58 -10.85 -10.23
N ASN A 458 -12.02 -9.65 -10.11
CA ASN A 458 -10.59 -9.44 -9.88
C ASN A 458 -10.36 -8.99 -8.44
N THR A 459 -9.98 -9.89 -7.55
CA THR A 459 -9.68 -9.55 -6.14
C THR A 459 -8.46 -8.65 -6.00
N GLY A 460 -7.51 -8.71 -6.95
CA GLY A 460 -6.20 -8.05 -6.83
C GLY A 460 -5.26 -8.76 -5.85
N GLU A 461 -5.68 -9.89 -5.26
CA GLU A 461 -4.82 -10.71 -4.41
C GLU A 461 -3.81 -11.45 -5.27
N ARG A 462 -2.52 -11.30 -4.95
CA ARG A 462 -1.46 -12.07 -5.61
C ARG A 462 -1.36 -13.43 -4.94
N VAL A 463 -1.31 -14.49 -5.75
CA VAL A 463 -1.06 -15.86 -5.27
C VAL A 463 0.41 -15.94 -4.83
N ASN A 464 0.65 -16.32 -3.57
CA ASN A 464 2.02 -16.49 -3.09
C ASN A 464 2.59 -17.87 -3.48
N ALA A 465 3.90 -18.03 -3.40
CA ALA A 465 4.56 -19.27 -3.83
C ALA A 465 4.11 -20.51 -3.03
N LEU A 466 3.75 -20.34 -1.76
CA LEU A 466 3.25 -21.44 -0.91
C LEU A 466 1.85 -21.86 -1.35
N GLU A 467 0.98 -20.92 -1.67
CA GLU A 467 -0.36 -21.17 -2.23
C GLU A 467 -0.27 -21.85 -3.60
N ALA A 468 0.60 -21.37 -4.49
CA ALA A 468 0.79 -21.97 -5.81
C ALA A 468 1.30 -23.43 -5.70
N LEU A 469 2.24 -23.69 -4.79
CA LEU A 469 2.73 -25.04 -4.50
C LEU A 469 1.65 -25.91 -3.85
N ALA A 470 0.82 -25.34 -2.98
CA ALA A 470 -0.29 -26.05 -2.37
C ALA A 470 -1.35 -26.42 -3.42
N GLU A 471 -1.70 -25.51 -4.32
CA GLU A 471 -2.61 -25.77 -5.44
C GLU A 471 -2.06 -26.83 -6.40
N GLU A 472 -0.76 -26.79 -6.70
CA GLU A 472 -0.12 -27.80 -7.54
C GLU A 472 -0.16 -29.18 -6.87
N LYS A 473 0.13 -29.24 -5.55
CA LYS A 473 -0.03 -30.46 -4.77
C LYS A 473 -1.48 -30.93 -4.71
N ASP A 474 -2.44 -30.01 -4.57
CA ASP A 474 -3.88 -30.32 -4.58
C ASP A 474 -4.33 -30.91 -5.92
N ARG A 475 -3.80 -30.42 -7.04
CA ARG A 475 -4.05 -30.98 -8.37
C ARG A 475 -3.47 -32.39 -8.54
N GLN A 476 -2.46 -32.74 -7.75
CA GLN A 476 -1.82 -34.06 -7.75
C GLN A 476 -2.45 -35.02 -6.73
N LYS A 477 -3.37 -34.56 -5.86
CA LYS A 477 -4.05 -35.40 -4.87
C LYS A 477 -5.02 -36.38 -5.52
N THR A 478 -5.08 -37.58 -4.96
CA THR A 478 -6.14 -38.54 -5.30
C THR A 478 -7.51 -38.03 -4.81
N PRO A 479 -8.63 -38.51 -5.38
CA PRO A 479 -9.98 -38.07 -4.98
C PRO A 479 -10.29 -38.24 -3.48
N ASP A 480 -9.71 -39.25 -2.83
CA ASP A 480 -9.86 -39.46 -1.38
C ASP A 480 -9.05 -38.45 -0.57
N GLU A 481 -7.81 -38.18 -0.93
CA GLU A 481 -6.97 -37.16 -0.28
C GLU A 481 -7.56 -35.75 -0.41
N ALA A 482 -8.15 -35.44 -1.58
CA ALA A 482 -8.83 -34.17 -1.80
C ALA A 482 -10.08 -34.01 -0.92
N ARG A 483 -10.84 -35.08 -0.69
CA ARG A 483 -12.01 -35.07 0.21
C ARG A 483 -11.62 -34.85 1.67
N THR A 484 -10.56 -35.53 2.14
CA THR A 484 -10.08 -35.35 3.51
C THR A 484 -9.58 -33.93 3.75
N ASP A 485 -8.83 -33.38 2.80
CA ASP A 485 -8.27 -32.04 2.95
C ASP A 485 -9.33 -30.94 2.84
N ALA A 486 -10.34 -31.13 1.98
CA ALA A 486 -11.52 -30.26 1.92
C ALA A 486 -12.29 -30.26 3.25
N ALA A 487 -12.44 -31.43 3.89
CA ALA A 487 -13.08 -31.54 5.20
C ALA A 487 -12.27 -30.82 6.30
N VAL A 488 -10.94 -30.95 6.29
CA VAL A 488 -10.05 -30.25 7.23
C VAL A 488 -10.09 -28.74 7.02
N LYS A 489 -10.11 -28.28 5.77
CA LYS A 489 -10.19 -26.85 5.42
C LYS A 489 -11.53 -26.25 5.84
N ALA A 490 -12.63 -26.95 5.55
CA ALA A 490 -13.96 -26.56 6.02
C ALA A 490 -14.04 -26.49 7.56
N ALA A 491 -13.46 -27.47 8.27
CA ALA A 491 -13.40 -27.44 9.73
C ALA A 491 -12.59 -26.25 10.27
N LYS A 492 -11.45 -25.91 9.65
CA LYS A 492 -10.66 -24.72 10.02
C LYS A 492 -11.42 -23.42 9.78
N GLU A 493 -12.19 -23.34 8.68
CA GLU A 493 -12.97 -22.15 8.33
C GLU A 493 -14.18 -21.96 9.26
N VAL A 494 -14.84 -23.06 9.64
CA VAL A 494 -15.86 -23.07 10.70
C VAL A 494 -15.26 -22.64 12.03
N PHE A 495 -14.07 -23.14 12.39
CA PHE A 495 -13.40 -22.72 13.63
C PHE A 495 -13.00 -21.24 13.62
N ARG A 496 -12.51 -20.71 12.49
CA ARG A 496 -12.19 -19.29 12.34
C ARG A 496 -13.42 -18.41 12.50
N THR A 497 -14.51 -18.74 11.80
CA THR A 497 -15.78 -18.00 11.84
C THR A 497 -16.47 -18.09 13.20
N LEU A 498 -16.36 -19.24 13.90
CA LEU A 498 -16.79 -19.37 15.28
C LEU A 498 -15.96 -18.50 16.22
N SER A 499 -14.64 -18.43 16.07
CA SER A 499 -13.82 -17.52 16.89
C SER A 499 -14.15 -16.05 16.63
N GLU A 500 -14.50 -15.69 15.39
CA GLU A 500 -14.94 -14.34 15.01
C GLU A 500 -16.34 -14.03 15.58
N LYS A 501 -17.25 -15.02 15.56
CA LYS A 501 -18.60 -14.90 16.14
C LYS A 501 -18.59 -14.91 17.66
N GLU A 502 -17.75 -15.71 18.32
CA GLU A 502 -17.59 -15.71 19.78
C GLU A 502 -17.01 -14.37 20.25
N LYS A 503 -16.03 -13.81 19.51
CA LYS A 503 -15.55 -12.44 19.75
C LYS A 503 -16.64 -11.38 19.55
N SER A 504 -17.53 -11.57 18.57
CA SER A 504 -18.70 -10.72 18.34
C SER A 504 -19.79 -10.89 19.42
N TRP A 505 -20.04 -12.11 19.90
CA TRP A 505 -21.00 -12.42 20.96
C TRP A 505 -20.56 -11.89 22.33
N VAL A 506 -19.28 -12.00 22.67
CA VAL A 506 -18.71 -11.39 23.88
C VAL A 506 -18.78 -9.85 23.82
N GLN A 507 -18.81 -9.26 22.61
CA GLN A 507 -19.03 -7.82 22.41
C GLN A 507 -20.51 -7.42 22.55
N ASN A 508 -21.45 -8.32 22.25
CA ASN A 508 -22.90 -8.11 22.28
C ASN A 508 -23.62 -9.02 23.29
N ASP A 509 -23.08 -9.16 24.51
CA ASP A 509 -23.71 -9.95 25.57
C ASP A 509 -25.12 -9.40 25.91
N PRO A 510 -26.22 -10.12 25.58
CA PRO A 510 -27.57 -9.63 25.81
C PRO A 510 -27.92 -9.54 27.30
N SER A 511 -27.10 -10.10 28.18
CA SER A 511 -27.31 -10.03 29.63
C SER A 511 -26.93 -8.67 30.25
N ARG A 512 -26.37 -7.73 29.46
CA ARG A 512 -26.07 -6.36 29.90
C ARG A 512 -27.20 -5.34 29.68
N ASP A 513 -28.16 -5.63 28.79
CA ASP A 513 -29.33 -4.78 28.54
C ASP A 513 -30.63 -5.54 28.87
N ALA A 514 -30.76 -5.98 30.12
CA ALA A 514 -32.02 -6.53 30.61
C ALA A 514 -33.01 -5.41 30.95
N ASN A 515 -33.59 -4.76 29.94
CA ASN A 515 -34.93 -4.18 30.04
C ASN A 515 -35.53 -3.83 28.66
N ARG A 516 -36.15 -4.80 27.99
CA ARG A 516 -37.21 -4.56 26.99
C ARG A 516 -37.94 -5.86 26.67
N ASP A 517 -39.24 -5.87 26.97
CA ASP A 517 -40.18 -6.89 26.51
C ASP A 517 -40.24 -6.89 24.98
N ASP A 518 -39.67 -7.90 24.33
CA ASP A 518 -39.98 -8.17 22.92
C ASP A 518 -40.00 -9.69 22.64
N GLN A 519 -41.12 -10.16 22.07
CA GLN A 519 -41.39 -11.56 21.74
C GLN A 519 -40.66 -12.03 20.46
N THR A 520 -39.83 -11.18 19.85
CA THR A 520 -39.00 -11.48 18.67
C THR A 520 -37.73 -12.28 19.01
N GLY A 521 -37.12 -12.08 20.18
CA GLY A 521 -35.87 -12.73 20.58
C GLY A 521 -35.94 -14.25 20.78
N ALA A 522 -37.11 -14.80 21.12
CA ALA A 522 -37.28 -16.24 21.33
C ALA A 522 -37.21 -17.05 20.03
N LYS A 523 -37.53 -16.45 18.87
CA LYS A 523 -37.44 -17.12 17.56
C LYS A 523 -36.02 -17.10 16.98
N GLU A 524 -35.23 -16.06 17.26
CA GLU A 524 -33.82 -15.97 16.86
C GLU A 524 -32.93 -16.86 17.72
N ALA A 525 -33.17 -16.91 19.04
CA ALA A 525 -32.47 -17.84 19.94
C ALA A 525 -32.68 -19.32 19.53
N GLY A 526 -33.91 -19.69 19.14
CA GLY A 526 -34.23 -21.03 18.67
C GLY A 526 -33.67 -21.39 17.28
N LYS A 527 -33.36 -20.41 16.43
CA LYS A 527 -32.64 -20.62 15.16
C LYS A 527 -31.14 -20.77 15.37
N ASN A 528 -30.54 -19.96 16.24
CA ASN A 528 -29.11 -20.03 16.55
C ASN A 528 -28.75 -21.35 17.27
N ALA A 529 -29.57 -21.81 18.22
CA ALA A 529 -29.35 -23.09 18.90
C ALA A 529 -29.40 -24.30 17.93
N ARG A 530 -30.29 -24.27 16.92
CA ARG A 530 -30.37 -25.32 15.90
C ARG A 530 -29.20 -25.30 14.93
N GLU A 531 -28.65 -24.11 14.65
CA GLU A 531 -27.45 -23.95 13.82
C GLU A 531 -26.21 -24.41 14.57
N GLU A 532 -26.10 -24.11 15.88
CA GLU A 532 -25.03 -24.61 16.77
C GLU A 532 -25.06 -26.14 16.93
N ASP A 533 -26.24 -26.74 17.17
CA ASP A 533 -26.38 -28.20 17.20
C ASP A 533 -25.97 -28.85 15.88
N ARG A 534 -26.27 -28.21 14.75
CA ARG A 534 -25.87 -28.68 13.42
C ARG A 534 -24.36 -28.57 13.21
N GLN A 535 -23.73 -27.52 13.71
CA GLN A 535 -22.28 -27.32 13.64
C GLN A 535 -21.50 -28.27 14.58
N LEU A 536 -22.03 -28.53 15.78
CA LEU A 536 -21.50 -29.52 16.71
C LEU A 536 -21.61 -30.95 16.15
N SER A 537 -22.74 -31.28 15.49
CA SER A 537 -22.90 -32.55 14.79
C SER A 537 -21.87 -32.73 13.66
N LEU A 538 -21.57 -31.68 12.90
CA LEU A 538 -20.54 -31.73 11.85
C LEU A 538 -19.12 -31.91 12.42
N LEU A 539 -18.84 -31.33 13.60
CA LEU A 539 -17.58 -31.51 14.33
C LEU A 539 -17.40 -32.94 14.85
N ASP A 540 -18.46 -33.55 15.37
CA ASP A 540 -18.42 -34.94 15.85
C ASP A 540 -18.30 -35.93 14.69
N GLU A 541 -18.94 -35.67 13.55
CA GLU A 541 -18.74 -36.43 12.31
C GLU A 541 -17.29 -36.31 11.81
N ALA A 542 -16.70 -35.12 11.82
CA ALA A 542 -15.32 -34.89 11.41
C ALA A 542 -14.31 -35.60 12.34
N LYS A 543 -14.53 -35.56 13.66
CA LYS A 543 -13.70 -36.29 14.64
C LYS A 543 -13.80 -37.81 14.44
N ALA A 544 -15.01 -38.34 14.26
CA ALA A 544 -15.23 -39.76 14.03
C ALA A 544 -14.61 -40.25 12.70
N GLN A 545 -14.45 -39.37 11.71
CA GLN A 545 -13.78 -39.67 10.46
C GLN A 545 -12.24 -39.66 10.63
N ILE A 546 -11.69 -38.69 11.36
CA ILE A 546 -10.25 -38.63 11.67
C ILE A 546 -9.80 -39.87 12.47
N GLU A 547 -10.59 -40.30 13.45
CA GLU A 547 -10.29 -41.51 14.23
C GLU A 547 -10.36 -42.79 13.39
N ARG A 548 -11.33 -42.87 12.45
CA ARG A 548 -11.39 -43.97 11.48
C ARG A 548 -10.14 -44.01 10.60
N ASP A 549 -9.73 -42.88 10.06
CA ASP A 549 -8.60 -42.79 9.13
C ASP A 549 -7.23 -43.02 9.82
N GLN A 550 -7.10 -42.63 11.10
CA GLN A 550 -5.94 -43.00 11.93
C GLN A 550 -5.86 -44.51 12.15
N LYS A 551 -7.00 -45.16 12.41
CA LYS A 551 -7.08 -46.61 12.57
C LYS A 551 -6.72 -47.37 11.29
N THR A 552 -7.16 -46.86 10.13
CA THR A 552 -6.80 -47.44 8.81
C THR A 552 -5.33 -47.23 8.44
N ARG A 553 -4.69 -46.15 8.92
CA ARG A 553 -3.24 -45.91 8.75
C ARG A 553 -2.40 -46.83 9.62
N ASP A 554 -2.80 -47.06 10.87
CA ASP A 554 -2.10 -47.96 11.79
C ASP A 554 -2.21 -49.44 11.35
N GLU A 555 -3.33 -49.82 10.71
CA GLU A 555 -3.52 -51.16 10.13
C GLU A 555 -2.73 -51.39 8.83
N ARG A 556 -2.34 -50.33 8.12
CA ARG A 556 -1.47 -50.42 6.92
C ARG A 556 0.03 -50.35 7.25
N SER A 557 0.38 -49.96 8.47
CA SER A 557 1.76 -49.87 8.96
C SER A 557 2.23 -51.09 9.77
N ARG A 558 1.37 -52.10 9.92
CA ARG A 558 1.68 -53.45 10.41
C ARG A 558 1.63 -54.44 9.26
#